data_AF-A0A8S9YKQ8-F1
#
_entry.id   AF-A0A8S9YKQ8-F1
#
_cell.length_a   1.000
_cell.length_b   1.000
_cell.length_c   1.000
_cell.angle_alpha   90.00
_cell.angle_beta   90.00
_cell.angle_gamma   90.00
#
_symmetry.space_group_name_H-M   'P 1'
#
loop_
_entity.id
_entity.type
_entity.pdbx_description
1 polymer ?
#
loop_
_entity_poly.entity_id
_entity_poly.type
_entity_poly.pdbx_seq_one_letter_code
_entity_poly.pdbx_strand_id
1 'polypeptide(L)' 'MDNFSQLCSLDTEPSRDCKRLACKRCERPVSACWCPWLPEHKLQIETNILILQHPFEVSLYCTYSSVLLLTSR' A
#
# COMPACT_ATOMS: atom_id res chain seq x y z
N MET A 1 30.62 -6.91 1.65
CA MET A 1 30.27 -6.91 0.21
C MET A 1 29.06 -6.01 0.09
N ASP A 2 29.31 -4.72 0.27
CA ASP A 2 28.31 -3.70 0.61
C ASP A 2 28.05 -2.87 -0.65
N ASN A 3 27.41 -3.52 -1.62
CA ASN A 3 27.20 -2.97 -2.96
C ASN A 3 26.15 -1.84 -2.98
N PHE A 4 25.36 -1.69 -1.91
CA PHE A 4 24.19 -0.82 -1.90
C PHE A 4 24.37 0.52 -1.18
N SER A 5 25.49 0.74 -0.47
CA SER A 5 25.74 1.99 0.26
C SER A 5 25.87 3.21 -0.66
N GLN A 6 26.17 2.98 -1.95
CA GLN A 6 26.26 4.04 -2.95
C GLN A 6 24.88 4.50 -3.49
N LEU A 7 23.79 3.76 -3.21
CA LEU A 7 22.45 4.13 -3.69
C LEU A 7 21.90 5.41 -3.06
N CYS A 8 22.24 5.67 -1.79
CA CYS A 8 21.84 6.89 -1.08
C CYS A 8 22.52 8.15 -1.63
N SER A 9 23.64 7.96 -2.32
CA SER A 9 24.44 9.04 -2.90
C SER A 9 24.12 9.30 -4.37
N LEU A 10 23.17 8.55 -4.94
CA LEU A 10 22.65 8.88 -6.25
C LEU A 10 21.88 10.19 -6.11
N ASP A 11 22.34 11.21 -6.82
CA ASP A 11 21.56 12.41 -7.09
C ASP A 11 20.27 11.94 -7.75
N THR A 12 19.24 11.72 -6.95
CA THR A 12 17.89 11.60 -7.46
C THR A 12 17.63 12.99 -7.99
N GLU A 13 17.52 13.11 -9.33
CA GLU A 13 17.07 14.35 -9.98
C GLU A 13 16.10 15.03 -9.05
N PRO A 14 16.34 16.28 -8.59
CA PRO A 14 15.43 16.92 -7.67
C PRO A 14 14.09 16.89 -8.39
N SER A 15 13.18 16.01 -7.98
CA SER A 15 11.81 16.09 -8.42
C SER A 15 11.33 17.33 -7.71
N ARG A 16 11.61 18.50 -8.31
CA ARG A 16 11.25 19.82 -7.83
C ARG A 16 9.76 19.79 -7.59
N ASP A 17 9.41 19.47 -6.36
CA ASP A 17 8.16 19.61 -5.64
C ASP A 17 6.85 19.13 -6.28
N CYS A 18 6.88 18.36 -7.36
CA CYS A 18 5.65 17.77 -7.89
C CYS A 18 5.37 16.44 -7.20
N LYS A 19 4.91 16.49 -5.94
CA LYS A 19 4.20 15.34 -5.34
C LYS A 19 3.12 14.91 -6.32
N ARG A 20 3.10 13.64 -6.71
CA ARG A 20 2.05 13.11 -7.60
C ARG A 20 0.70 13.50 -7.00
N LEU A 21 -0.18 14.09 -7.80
CA LEU A 21 -1.52 14.45 -7.33
C LEU A 21 -2.19 13.18 -6.79
N ALA A 22 -2.63 13.26 -5.53
CA ALA A 22 -3.25 12.15 -4.82
C ALA A 22 -4.73 12.45 -4.55
N CYS A 23 -5.55 11.41 -4.55
CA CYS A 23 -6.95 11.52 -4.17
C CYS A 23 -7.08 11.82 -2.68
N LYS A 24 -7.89 12.82 -2.29
CA LYS A 24 -8.14 13.16 -0.88
C LYS A 24 -8.89 12.08 -0.09
N ARG A 25 -9.56 11.12 -0.75
CA ARG A 25 -10.36 10.06 -0.12
C ARG A 25 -9.56 8.79 0.18
N CYS A 26 -8.71 8.36 -0.75
CA CYS A 26 -7.98 7.09 -0.67
C CYS A 26 -6.47 7.23 -0.78
N GLU A 27 -5.96 8.46 -0.94
CA GLU A 27 -4.53 8.80 -1.02
C GLU A 27 -3.75 8.16 -2.18
N ARG A 28 -4.44 7.40 -3.05
CA ARG A 28 -3.86 6.88 -4.28
C ARG A 28 -3.53 8.01 -5.26
N PRO A 29 -2.52 7.84 -6.13
CA PRO A 29 -2.31 8.73 -7.27
C PRO A 29 -3.59 8.88 -8.08
N VAL A 30 -3.88 10.10 -8.57
CA VAL A 30 -5.11 10.39 -9.33
C VAL A 30 -5.29 9.44 -10.51
N SER A 31 -4.21 9.07 -11.20
CA SER A 31 -4.23 8.11 -12.32
C SER A 31 -4.66 6.69 -11.94
N ALA A 32 -4.50 6.29 -10.68
CA ALA A 32 -4.85 4.96 -10.17
C ALA A 32 -6.06 4.99 -9.22
N CYS A 33 -6.72 6.15 -9.10
CA CYS A 33 -7.82 6.33 -8.17
C CYS A 33 -9.12 5.77 -8.74
N TRP A 34 -9.79 4.90 -7.98
CA TRP A 34 -11.10 4.34 -8.34
C TRP A 34 -12.26 4.99 -7.58
N CYS A 35 -12.00 5.96 -6.69
CA CYS A 35 -13.06 6.64 -5.93
C CYS A 35 -14.20 7.23 -6.77
N PRO A 36 -13.98 7.75 -8.00
CA PRO A 36 -15.08 8.24 -8.82
C PRO A 36 -16.05 7.16 -9.31
N TRP A 37 -15.64 5.89 -9.28
CA TRP A 37 -16.39 4.74 -9.80
C TRP A 37 -16.96 3.86 -8.70
N LEU A 38 -16.60 4.15 -7.44
CA LEU A 38 -17.12 3.46 -6.28
C LEU A 38 -18.44 4.10 -5.86
N PRO A 39 -19.41 3.32 -5.36
CA PRO A 39 -20.63 3.85 -4.77
C PRO A 39 -20.33 4.89 -3.69
N GLU A 40 -21.18 5.91 -3.58
CA GLU A 40 -21.08 6.94 -2.54
C GLU A 40 -21.16 6.31 -1.14
N HIS A 41 -22.13 5.41 -0.96
CA HIS A 41 -22.30 4.61 0.26
C HIS A 41 -21.61 3.26 0.15
N LYS A 42 -20.87 2.86 1.18
CA LYS A 42 -20.26 1.53 1.24
C LYS A 42 -21.36 0.47 1.28
N LEU A 43 -21.17 -0.59 0.50
CA LEU A 43 -22.03 -1.76 0.54
C LEU A 43 -21.95 -2.40 1.94
N GLN A 44 -23.12 -2.72 2.51
CA GLN A 44 -23.22 -3.52 3.72
C GLN A 44 -22.93 -4.98 3.33
N ILE A 45 -21.73 -5.46 3.63
CA ILE A 45 -21.31 -6.84 3.33
C ILE A 45 -20.87 -7.53 4.62
N GLU A 46 -21.39 -8.74 4.86
CA GLU A 46 -20.95 -9.63 5.93
C GLU A 46 -20.06 -10.72 5.34
N THR A 47 -18.83 -10.34 4.97
CA THR A 47 -17.87 -11.25 4.34
C THR A 47 -16.54 -11.24 5.08
N ASN A 48 -15.91 -12.40 5.19
CA ASN A 48 -14.56 -12.52 5.75
C ASN A 48 -13.51 -12.29 4.65
N ILE A 49 -12.63 -11.30 4.85
CA ILE A 49 -11.50 -11.06 3.95
C ILE A 49 -10.27 -11.76 4.52
N LEU A 50 -9.75 -12.73 3.78
CA LEU A 50 -8.50 -13.42 4.09
C LEU A 50 -7.34 -12.75 3.35
N ILE A 51 -6.50 -11.99 4.07
CA ILE A 51 -5.29 -11.41 3.49
C ILE A 51 -4.13 -12.37 3.73
N LEU A 52 -3.60 -12.92 2.64
CA LEU A 52 -2.36 -13.70 2.64
C LEU A 52 -1.21 -12.77 2.28
N GLN A 53 -0.27 -12.58 3.21
CA GLN A 53 0.97 -11.84 2.93
C GLN A 53 2.11 -12.81 2.65
N HIS A 54 3.01 -12.42 1.76
CA HIS A 54 4.19 -13.23 1.48
C HIS A 54 5.10 -13.24 2.73
N PRO A 55 5.67 -14.40 3.15
CA PRO A 55 6.44 -14.49 4.39
C PRO A 55 7.62 -13.51 4.49
N PHE A 56 8.19 -13.12 3.35
CA PHE A 56 9.33 -12.21 3.28
C PHE A 56 8.94 -10.71 3.22
N GLU A 57 7.66 -10.39 3.02
CA GLU A 57 7.18 -8.99 3.07
C GLU A 57 7.22 -8.45 4.52
N VAL A 58 7.17 -9.35 5.50
CA VAL A 58 7.02 -9.02 6.92
C VAL A 58 8.21 -9.55 7.74
N SER A 59 9.44 -9.25 7.32
CA SER A 59 10.70 -9.80 7.87
C SER A 59 11.01 -9.45 9.36
N LEU A 60 10.00 -9.23 10.20
CA LEU A 60 10.09 -9.09 11.65
C LEU A 60 9.28 -10.15 12.45
N TYR A 61 8.43 -10.97 11.82
CA TYR A 61 7.67 -12.00 12.56
C TYR A 61 7.94 -13.39 11.98
N CYS A 62 9.08 -13.95 12.40
CA CYS A 62 9.32 -15.36 12.28
C CYS A 62 8.40 -16.11 13.26
N THR A 63 7.13 -16.34 12.89
CA THR A 63 6.36 -17.54 13.25
C THR A 63 5.25 -17.76 12.23
N TYR A 64 5.15 -19.01 11.80
CA TYR A 64 4.24 -19.57 10.79
C TYR A 64 2.79 -19.02 10.90
N SER A 65 2.26 -18.48 9.79
CA SER A 65 0.85 -18.14 9.59
C SER A 65 0.29 -16.91 10.35
N SER A 66 0.67 -15.70 9.90
CA SER A 66 -0.09 -14.48 10.19
C SER A 66 -1.22 -14.29 9.18
N VAL A 67 -2.35 -14.96 9.40
CA VAL A 67 -3.61 -14.68 8.70
C VAL A 67 -4.26 -13.45 9.33
N LEU A 68 -4.31 -12.34 8.60
CA LEU A 68 -5.09 -11.17 9.02
C LEU A 68 -6.53 -11.33 8.52
N LEU A 69 -7.46 -11.54 9.46
CA LEU A 69 -8.90 -11.48 9.20
C LEU A 69 -9.38 -10.04 9.39
N LEU A 70 -9.73 -9.39 8.29
CA LEU A 70 -10.50 -8.15 8.33
C LEU A 70 -11.97 -8.52 8.19
N THR A 71 -12.73 -8.28 9.25
CA THR A 71 -14.19 -8.35 9.22
C THR A 71 -14.74 -6.96 8.94
N SER A 72 -15.65 -6.86 7.98
CA SER A 72 -16.44 -5.64 7.80
C SER A 72 -17.46 -5.58 8.95
N ARG A 73 -17.40 -4.53 9.79
CA ARG A 73 -18.46 -4.21 10.76
C ARG A 73 -19.51 -3.32 10.11
#